data_AF-A0A1Q8E8N1-F1
#
_entry.id   AF-A0A1Q8E8N1-F1
#
_cell.length_a   1.000
_cell.length_b   1.000
_cell.length_c   1.000
_cell.angle_alpha   90.00
_cell.angle_beta   90.00
_cell.angle_gamma   90.00
#
_symmetry.space_group_name_H-M   'P 1'
#
loop_
_entity.id
_entity.type
_entity.pdbx_description
1 polymer ?
#
loop_
_entity_poly.entity_id
_entity_poly.type
_entity_poly.pdbx_seq_one_letter_code
_entity_poly.pdbx_strand_id
1 'polypeptide(L)'
;MTIKQMVSMALVVWNLIVFVTYGLDKGKARQQAYRIPEKTLLAMSILGGGLGAWAGGTRFHHKTKKWYFQLAWFLGLIIDGAIIYWIWR
;
A
#
# COMPACT_ATOMS: atom_id res chain seq x y z
N MET A 1 13.11 -22.34 4.15
CA MET A 1 12.86 -21.22 3.21
C MET A 1 14.16 -20.47 3.02
N THR A 2 14.48 -20.05 1.80
CA THR A 2 15.64 -19.17 1.57
C THR A 2 15.33 -17.75 2.07
N ILE A 3 16.37 -16.98 2.39
CA ILE A 3 16.22 -15.58 2.83
C ILE A 3 15.42 -14.77 1.79
N LYS A 4 15.66 -15.01 0.49
CA LYS A 4 14.92 -14.39 -0.63
C LYS A 4 13.41 -14.65 -0.56
N GLN A 5 13.03 -15.90 -0.26
CA GLN A 5 11.62 -16.30 -0.11
C GLN A 5 10.96 -15.65 1.12
N MET A 6 11.68 -15.57 2.25
CA MET A 6 11.16 -14.94 3.46
C MET A 6 10.87 -13.46 3.26
N VAL A 7 11.80 -12.72 2.64
CA VAL A 7 11.63 -11.28 2.39
C VAL A 7 10.49 -11.04 1.38
N SER A 8 10.41 -11.86 0.33
CA SER A 8 9.33 -11.77 -0.66
C SER A 8 7.96 -12.02 0.00
N MET A 9 7.86 -13.00 0.91
CA MET A 9 6.62 -13.27 1.64
C MET A 9 6.26 -12.14 2.61
N ALA A 10 7.24 -11.56 3.31
CA ALA A 10 7.03 -10.40 4.15
C ALA A 10 6.48 -9.20 3.36
N LEU A 11 7.01 -8.95 2.16
CA LEU A 11 6.53 -7.89 1.27
C LEU A 11 5.08 -8.10 0.83
N VAL A 12 4.70 -9.35 0.52
CA VAL A 12 3.31 -9.70 0.18
C VAL A 12 2.38 -9.48 1.37
N VAL A 13 2.76 -9.94 2.57
CA VAL A 13 1.97 -9.75 3.79
C VAL A 13 1.80 -8.27 4.09
N TRP A 14 2.87 -7.47 3.96
CA TRP A 14 2.80 -6.02 4.15
C TRP A 14 1.84 -5.36 3.16
N ASN A 15 1.91 -5.71 1.87
CA ASN A 15 0.98 -5.19 0.87
C ASN A 15 -0.49 -5.58 1.16
N LEU A 16 -0.74 -6.78 1.69
CA LEU A 16 -2.08 -7.17 2.15
C LEU A 16 -2.56 -6.30 3.33
N ILE A 17 -1.69 -6.01 4.30
CA ILE A 17 -2.02 -5.11 5.42
C ILE A 17 -2.36 -3.71 4.92
N VAL A 18 -1.58 -3.17 3.99
CA VAL A 18 -1.84 -1.85 3.40
C VAL A 18 -3.16 -1.84 2.64
N PHE A 19 -3.44 -2.87 1.84
CA PHE A 19 -4.72 -3.02 1.14
C PHE A 19 -5.91 -3.02 2.10
N VAL A 20 -5.85 -3.82 3.17
CA VAL A 20 -6.90 -3.90 4.19
C VAL A 20 -7.06 -2.55 4.90
N THR A 21 -5.96 -1.85 5.19
CA THR A 21 -5.98 -0.53 5.84
C THR A 21 -6.74 0.50 5.00
N TYR A 22 -6.57 0.50 3.67
CA TYR A 22 -7.34 1.35 2.76
C TYR A 22 -8.84 1.00 2.76
N GLY A 23 -9.16 -0.29 2.82
CA GLY A 23 -10.55 -0.77 2.95
C GLY A 23 -11.20 -0.36 4.27
N LEU A 24 -10.46 -0.51 5.38
CA LEU A 24 -10.90 -0.11 6.71
C LEU A 24 -11.14 1.40 6.78
N ASP A 25 -10.27 2.23 6.19
CA ASP A 25 -10.52 3.68 6.15
C ASP A 25 -11.79 4.03 5.37
N LYS A 26 -12.07 3.33 4.26
CA LYS A 26 -13.33 3.50 3.53
C LYS A 26 -14.54 3.09 4.36
N GLY A 27 -14.44 1.99 5.12
CA GLY A 27 -15.48 1.54 6.05
C GLY A 27 -15.74 2.56 7.16
N LYS A 28 -14.69 3.06 7.80
CA LYS A 28 -14.77 4.10 8.83
C LYS A 28 -15.38 5.39 8.30
N ALA A 29 -15.09 5.76 7.04
CA ALA A 29 -15.70 6.90 6.38
C ALA A 29 -17.23 6.77 6.22
N ARG A 30 -17.73 5.55 5.97
CA ARG A 30 -19.18 5.28 5.88
C ARG A 30 -19.85 5.31 7.26
N GLN A 31 -19.15 4.88 8.30
CA GLN A 31 -19.65 4.82 9.68
C GLN A 31 -19.47 6.14 10.45
N GLN A 32 -18.99 7.21 9.80
CA GLN A 32 -18.60 8.48 10.44
C GLN A 32 -17.64 8.32 11.63
N ALA A 33 -16.85 7.24 11.63
CA ALA A 33 -15.85 6.97 12.65
C ALA A 33 -14.54 7.74 12.38
N TYR A 34 -13.65 7.76 13.37
CA TYR A 34 -12.33 8.37 13.25
C TYR A 34 -11.54 7.79 12.06
N ARG A 35 -11.17 8.65 11.10
CA ARG A 35 -10.48 8.25 9.87
C ARG A 35 -8.98 8.15 10.10
N ILE A 36 -8.32 7.28 9.32
CA ILE A 36 -6.87 7.12 9.35
C ILE A 36 -6.24 8.38 8.73
N PRO A 37 -5.21 8.97 9.37
CA PRO A 37 -4.52 10.14 8.83
C PRO A 37 -3.97 9.86 7.43
N GLU A 38 -4.13 10.81 6.51
CA GLU A 38 -3.62 10.67 5.13
C GLU A 38 -2.11 10.42 5.10
N LYS A 39 -1.36 11.06 6.01
CA LYS A 39 0.08 10.88 6.14
C LYS A 39 0.47 9.43 6.38
N THR A 40 -0.32 8.70 7.17
CA THR A 40 -0.08 7.28 7.46
C THR A 40 -0.31 6.42 6.21
N LEU A 41 -1.40 6.67 5.47
CA LEU A 41 -1.71 5.94 4.24
C LEU A 41 -0.67 6.18 3.14
N LEU A 42 -0.14 7.40 3.05
CA LEU A 42 0.94 7.75 2.12
C LEU A 42 2.27 7.12 2.55
N ALA A 43 2.62 7.19 3.84
CA ALA A 43 3.83 6.57 4.37
C ALA A 43 3.82 5.05 4.15
N MET A 44 2.72 4.37 4.44
CA MET A 44 2.56 2.93 4.21
C MET A 44 2.74 2.56 2.73
N SER A 45 2.24 3.38 1.81
CA SER A 45 2.41 3.19 0.37
C SER A 45 3.88 3.27 -0.05
N ILE A 46 4.62 4.26 0.45
CA ILE A 46 6.03 4.49 0.07
C ILE A 46 6.95 3.47 0.77
N LEU A 47 6.61 3.00 1.96
CA LEU A 47 7.38 1.99 2.71
C LEU A 47 7.10 0.56 2.22
N GLY A 48 7.14 0.32 0.91
CA GLY A 48 7.00 -1.01 0.33
C GLY A 48 5.56 -1.56 0.28
N GLY A 49 4.57 -0.69 0.40
CA GLY A 49 3.15 -1.03 0.33
C GLY A 49 2.47 -0.53 -0.94
N GLY A 50 3.23 -0.30 -2.02
CA GLY A 50 2.75 0.38 -3.22
C GLY A 50 1.67 -0.40 -3.94
N LEU A 51 1.88 -1.71 -4.12
CA LEU A 51 0.90 -2.63 -4.71
C LEU A 51 -0.40 -2.65 -3.92
N GLY A 52 -0.32 -2.76 -2.59
CA GLY A 52 -1.45 -2.79 -1.67
C GLY A 52 -2.21 -1.46 -1.63
N ALA A 53 -1.49 -0.35 -1.62
CA ALA A 53 -2.06 1.00 -1.63
C ALA A 53 -2.75 1.32 -2.96
N TRP A 54 -2.13 0.96 -4.09
CA TRP A 54 -2.73 1.10 -5.41
C TRP A 54 -3.98 0.24 -5.57
N ALA A 55 -3.90 -1.04 -5.22
CA ALA A 55 -5.03 -1.97 -5.28
C ALA A 55 -6.17 -1.53 -4.33
N GLY A 56 -5.84 -1.10 -3.11
CA GLY A 56 -6.82 -0.62 -2.13
C GLY A 56 -7.46 0.69 -2.58
N GLY A 57 -6.64 1.65 -3.00
CA GLY A 57 -7.09 2.95 -3.50
C GLY A 57 -8.03 2.83 -4.69
N THR A 58 -7.70 2.00 -5.68
CA THR A 58 -8.52 1.76 -6.87
C THR A 58 -9.78 0.96 -6.53
N ARG A 59 -9.67 -0.17 -5.80
CA ARG A 59 -10.82 -1.03 -5.48
C ARG A 59 -11.87 -0.32 -4.64
N PHE A 60 -11.46 0.42 -3.61
CA PHE A 60 -12.37 1.14 -2.73
C PHE A 60 -12.73 2.54 -3.25
N HIS A 61 -12.24 2.92 -4.44
CA HIS A 61 -12.38 4.26 -5.00
C HIS A 61 -12.06 5.33 -3.94
N HIS A 62 -10.95 5.11 -3.24
CA HIS A 62 -10.56 5.86 -2.06
C HIS A 62 -9.51 6.89 -2.43
N LYS A 63 -9.88 8.18 -2.36
CA LYS A 63 -8.98 9.32 -2.64
C LYS A 63 -8.28 9.27 -4.01
N THR A 64 -8.88 8.58 -4.98
CA THR A 64 -8.38 8.49 -6.37
C THR A 64 -8.34 9.83 -7.10
N LYS A 65 -9.10 10.85 -6.67
CA LYS A 65 -9.05 12.21 -7.25
C LYS A 65 -7.86 13.04 -6.76
N LYS A 66 -7.12 12.58 -5.75
CA LYS A 66 -5.99 13.33 -5.18
C LYS A 66 -4.70 12.90 -5.87
N TRP A 67 -4.10 13.81 -6.63
CA TRP A 67 -2.89 13.54 -7.42
C TRP A 67 -1.74 12.99 -6.57
N TYR A 68 -1.56 13.51 -5.34
CA TYR A 68 -0.47 13.08 -4.46
C TYR A 68 -0.67 11.66 -3.90
N PHE A 69 -1.90 11.15 -3.83
CA PHE A 69 -2.16 9.74 -3.53
C PHE A 69 -1.74 8.84 -4.70
N GLN A 70 -2.10 9.21 -5.92
CA GLN A 70 -1.67 8.47 -7.12
C GLN A 70 -0.15 8.45 -7.25
N LEU A 71 0.51 9.59 -6.99
CA LEU A 71 1.97 9.68 -6.99
C LEU A 71 2.59 8.77 -5.93
N ALA A 72 2.07 8.76 -4.70
CA ALA A 72 2.58 7.88 -3.64
C ALA A 72 2.40 6.39 -3.97
N TRP A 73 1.28 6.02 -4.60
CA TRP A 73 1.05 4.64 -5.06
C TRP A 73 2.05 4.26 -6.15
N PHE A 74 2.26 5.14 -7.13
CA PHE A 74 3.22 4.92 -8.21
C PHE A 74 4.66 4.80 -7.70
N LEU A 75 5.08 5.69 -6.79
CA LEU A 75 6.39 5.61 -6.15
C LEU A 75 6.55 4.32 -5.33
N GLY A 76 5.51 3.92 -4.59
CA GLY A 76 5.48 2.66 -3.86
C GLY A 76 5.66 1.45 -4.79
N LEU A 77 5.00 1.44 -5.95
CA LEU A 77 5.14 0.35 -6.94
C LEU A 77 6.57 0.24 -7.49
N ILE A 78 7.23 1.37 -7.74
CA ILE A 78 8.64 1.40 -8.15
C ILE A 78 9.52 0.81 -7.05
N ILE A 79 9.26 1.17 -5.78
CA ILE A 79 10.01 0.66 -4.62
C ILE A 79 9.80 -0.86 -4.48
N ASP A 80 8.57 -1.35 -4.58
CA ASP A 80 8.27 -2.78 -4.54
C ASP A 80 9.00 -3.54 -5.64
N GLY A 81 8.96 -3.02 -6.88
CA GLY A 81 9.67 -3.59 -8.02
C GLY A 81 11.18 -3.58 -7.83
N ALA A 82 11.75 -2.50 -7.30
CA ALA A 82 13.17 -2.39 -7.01
C ALA A 82 13.63 -3.36 -5.91
N ILE A 83 12.83 -3.52 -4.84
CA ILE A 83 13.09 -4.49 -3.76
C ILE A 83 13.11 -5.91 -4.34
N ILE A 84 12.09 -6.28 -5.12
CA ILE A 84 12.01 -7.59 -5.75
C ILE A 84 13.20 -7.80 -6.69
N TYR A 85 13.49 -6.84 -7.57
CA TYR A 85 14.62 -6.94 -8.49
C TYR A 85 15.95 -7.12 -7.75
N TRP A 86 16.21 -6.37 -6.68
CA TRP A 86 17.45 -6.47 -5.91
C TRP A 86 17.60 -7.82 -5.20
N ILE A 87 16.50 -8.40 -4.72
CA ILE A 87 16.50 -9.72 -4.06
C ILE A 87 16.74 -10.85 -5.08
N TRP A 88 16.17 -10.72 -6.29
CA TRP A 88 16.18 -11.78 -7.31
C TRP A 88 17.31 -11.66 -8.34
N ARG A 89 18.05 -10.56 -8.33
CA ARG A 89 19.39 -10.44 -8.92
C ARG A 89 20.36 -11.46 -8.31
#